data_AF-A0A960QTC5-F1
#
_entry.id   AF-A0A960QTC5-F1
#
_cell.length_a   1.000
_cell.length_b   1.000
_cell.length_c   1.000
_cell.angle_alpha   90.00
_cell.angle_beta   90.00
_cell.angle_gamma   90.00
#
_symmetry.space_group_name_H-M   'P 1'
#
loop_
_entity.id
_entity.type
_entity.pdbx_description
1 polymer ?
#
loop_
_entity_poly.entity_id
_entity_poly.type
_entity_poly.pdbx_seq_one_letter_code
_entity_poly.pdbx_strand_id
1 'polypeptide(L)'
;MSILYQPIVDQCDVEVCVEFKSERYLENIALNIRDIDHPNVILWYIGYRGLREGCVDFYRSNVIQPFLENNPFTTFWLMDLTAWFAFVSPKGSVKKHSCFSEMISDFKNEKIKSIRSSDIFEEMSKLSDPYIITNMTSLINKKFIKNASECHLESGIRVKDIFHEGCLIMKDWHNKDAARAYSAFQYLEGCLIVEKILNSKICSAEPCSYQEINLAFVLPNDEIKYYLDSEGSFQKDLQLIISRSSSILGLHRLKLNVCFFPFPYGAETRHRPYNAPSKKVNKKLFNLNEVIGKEKNVLNSIDRL
;
A
#
# COMPACT_ATOMS: atom_id res chain seq x y z
N MET A 1 40.58 -24.36 4.60
CA MET A 1 40.06 -23.82 3.31
C MET A 1 38.56 -24.02 3.31
N SER A 2 37.81 -22.98 3.68
CA SER A 2 36.35 -22.94 3.54
C SER A 2 36.03 -22.66 2.07
N ILE A 3 35.47 -23.64 1.39
CA ILE A 3 34.91 -23.45 0.05
C ILE A 3 33.65 -22.60 0.25
N LEU A 4 33.76 -21.32 -0.06
CA LEU A 4 32.61 -20.43 -0.25
C LEU A 4 31.81 -21.01 -1.41
N TYR A 5 30.71 -21.70 -1.10
CA TYR A 5 29.63 -21.93 -2.04
C TYR A 5 29.11 -20.55 -2.46
N GLN A 6 29.57 -20.02 -3.58
CA GLN A 6 28.78 -19.09 -4.36
C GLN A 6 27.83 -19.95 -5.19
N PRO A 7 26.53 -20.02 -4.87
CA PRO A 7 25.60 -20.47 -5.89
C PRO A 7 25.66 -19.41 -6.99
N ILE A 8 26.03 -19.84 -8.20
CA ILE A 8 25.70 -19.13 -9.42
C ILE A 8 24.16 -19.20 -9.48
N VAL A 9 23.50 -18.28 -8.81
CA VAL A 9 22.09 -17.98 -9.06
C VAL A 9 22.13 -17.16 -10.34
N ASP A 10 21.59 -17.71 -11.42
CA ASP A 10 21.31 -16.92 -12.63
C ASP A 10 20.68 -15.60 -12.19
N GLN A 11 21.38 -14.49 -12.44
CA GLN A 11 20.91 -13.18 -11.98
C GLN A 11 19.55 -12.91 -12.62
N CYS A 12 18.53 -12.74 -11.79
CA CYS A 12 17.22 -12.29 -12.24
C CYS A 12 17.38 -10.94 -12.93
N ASP A 13 16.98 -10.85 -14.21
CA ASP A 13 16.88 -9.58 -14.91
C ASP A 13 15.64 -8.84 -14.41
N VAL A 14 15.86 -7.92 -13.46
CA VAL A 14 14.81 -7.11 -12.83
C VAL A 14 14.85 -5.72 -13.42
N GLU A 15 13.75 -5.31 -14.04
CA GLU A 15 13.51 -3.96 -14.53
C GLU A 15 12.44 -3.29 -13.65
N VAL A 16 12.78 -2.22 -12.94
CA VAL A 16 11.81 -1.39 -12.22
C VAL A 16 11.64 -0.04 -12.89
N CYS A 17 10.41 0.29 -13.26
CA CYS A 17 10.01 1.60 -13.76
C CYS A 17 9.07 2.27 -12.73
N VAL A 18 9.37 3.51 -12.35
CA VAL A 18 8.50 4.31 -11.48
C VAL A 18 8.11 5.60 -12.18
N GLU A 19 6.81 5.85 -12.25
CA GLU A 19 6.25 7.07 -12.85
C GLU A 19 5.36 7.83 -11.87
N PHE A 20 5.52 9.15 -11.83
CA PHE A 20 4.67 10.05 -11.08
C PHE A 20 3.79 10.83 -12.06
N LYS A 21 2.48 10.55 -12.06
CA LYS A 21 1.55 11.17 -13.00
C LYS A 21 1.07 12.51 -12.44
N SER A 22 0.97 13.51 -13.32
CA SER A 22 0.49 14.85 -12.97
C SER A 22 -1.04 14.96 -12.96
N GLU A 23 -1.74 14.00 -13.58
CA GLU A 23 -3.18 13.94 -13.64
C GLU A 23 -3.80 13.76 -12.24
N ARG A 24 -4.87 14.51 -11.98
CA ARG A 24 -5.56 14.54 -10.67
C ARG A 24 -7.05 14.25 -10.75
N TYR A 25 -7.66 14.31 -11.92
CA TYR A 25 -9.08 14.03 -12.11
C TYR A 25 -9.30 12.52 -12.19
N LEU A 26 -10.20 12.00 -11.36
CA LEU A 26 -10.45 10.55 -11.26
C LEU A 26 -10.88 9.91 -12.59
N GLU A 27 -11.64 10.63 -13.42
CA GLU A 27 -12.04 10.16 -14.75
C GLU A 27 -10.83 9.92 -15.65
N ASN A 28 -9.88 10.86 -15.68
CA ASN A 28 -8.66 10.71 -16.46
C ASN A 28 -7.72 9.66 -15.85
N ILE A 29 -7.67 9.54 -14.52
CA ILE A 29 -6.94 8.46 -13.85
C ILE A 29 -7.51 7.09 -14.26
N ALA A 30 -8.83 6.95 -14.32
CA ALA A 30 -9.50 5.73 -14.79
C ALA A 30 -9.10 5.38 -16.23
N LEU A 31 -9.05 6.37 -17.12
CA LEU A 31 -8.60 6.20 -18.50
C LEU A 31 -7.11 5.79 -18.58
N ASN A 32 -6.25 6.36 -17.74
CA ASN A 32 -4.84 5.96 -17.70
C ASN A 32 -4.68 4.53 -17.19
N ILE A 33 -5.42 4.12 -16.16
CA ILE A 33 -5.37 2.76 -15.62
C ILE A 33 -5.99 1.74 -16.59
N ARG A 34 -6.98 2.16 -17.39
CA ARG A 34 -7.59 1.31 -18.41
C ARG A 34 -6.55 0.70 -19.34
N ASP A 35 -5.59 1.51 -19.77
CA ASP A 35 -4.59 1.15 -20.77
C ASP A 35 -3.40 0.37 -20.16
N ILE A 36 -3.40 0.13 -18.84
CA ILE A 36 -2.44 -0.72 -18.14
C ILE A 36 -2.93 -2.17 -18.17
N ASP A 37 -2.06 -3.11 -18.53
CA ASP A 37 -2.40 -4.54 -18.51
C ASP A 37 -2.49 -5.07 -17.07
N HIS A 38 -3.58 -5.79 -16.74
CA HIS A 38 -3.83 -6.39 -15.42
C HIS A 38 -3.43 -5.51 -14.21
N PRO A 39 -3.96 -4.28 -14.07
CA PRO A 39 -3.46 -3.32 -13.09
C PRO A 39 -3.81 -3.72 -11.66
N ASN A 40 -2.85 -3.55 -10.75
CA ASN A 40 -3.05 -3.69 -9.30
C ASN A 40 -3.15 -2.30 -8.68
N VAL A 41 -4.36 -1.86 -8.40
CA VAL A 41 -4.66 -0.52 -7.88
C VAL A 41 -4.63 -0.54 -6.36
N ILE A 42 -3.75 0.26 -5.75
CA ILE A 42 -3.61 0.38 -4.29
C ILE A 42 -4.39 1.62 -3.82
N LEU A 43 -5.28 1.42 -2.85
CA LEU A 43 -6.14 2.47 -2.30
C LEU A 43 -6.04 2.51 -0.78
N TRP A 44 -5.88 3.70 -0.22
CA TRP A 44 -6.11 3.91 1.20
C TRP A 44 -7.59 3.92 1.51
N TYR A 45 -8.03 2.97 2.34
CA TYR A 45 -9.45 2.65 2.41
C TYR A 45 -9.99 2.68 3.85
N ILE A 46 -9.29 2.05 4.81
CA ILE A 46 -9.74 1.97 6.20
C ILE A 46 -8.82 2.83 7.06
N GLY A 47 -9.36 3.82 7.79
CA GLY A 47 -8.61 4.58 8.79
C GLY A 47 -8.72 4.00 10.20
N TYR A 48 -8.02 4.58 11.18
CA TYR A 48 -8.06 4.14 12.59
C TYR A 48 -9.44 4.17 13.25
N ARG A 49 -10.37 4.95 12.70
CA ARG A 49 -11.76 5.00 13.15
C ARG A 49 -12.61 3.91 12.51
N GLY A 50 -12.05 3.08 11.63
CA GLY A 50 -12.75 2.10 10.81
C GLY A 50 -13.26 2.70 9.50
N LEU A 51 -14.12 1.95 8.82
CA LEU A 51 -14.76 2.37 7.57
C LEU A 51 -15.82 3.44 7.80
N ARG A 52 -15.86 4.42 6.92
CA ARG A 52 -16.81 5.55 6.93
C ARG A 52 -17.71 5.43 5.71
N GLU A 53 -19.02 5.56 5.92
CA GLU A 53 -20.03 5.41 4.86
C GLU A 53 -19.74 6.31 3.65
N GLY A 54 -19.56 7.62 3.86
CA GLY A 54 -19.25 8.55 2.77
C GLY A 54 -17.92 8.26 2.04
N CYS A 55 -16.94 7.66 2.72
CA CYS A 55 -15.71 7.21 2.06
C CYS A 55 -15.97 5.99 1.19
N VAL A 56 -16.72 5.01 1.72
CA VAL A 56 -17.13 3.82 0.96
C VAL A 56 -17.92 4.22 -0.29
N ASP A 57 -18.93 5.08 -0.14
CA ASP A 57 -19.74 5.59 -1.24
C ASP A 57 -18.90 6.31 -2.30
N PHE A 58 -17.96 7.15 -1.85
CA PHE A 58 -17.06 7.90 -2.75
C PHE A 58 -16.17 6.94 -3.55
N TYR A 59 -15.44 6.06 -2.88
CA TYR A 59 -14.53 5.12 -3.56
C TYR A 59 -15.28 4.15 -4.45
N ARG A 60 -16.44 3.65 -4.03
CA ARG A 60 -17.29 2.80 -4.85
C ARG A 60 -17.65 3.51 -6.16
N SER A 61 -18.26 4.68 -6.06
CA SER A 61 -18.92 5.35 -7.19
C SER A 61 -17.95 6.08 -8.12
N ASN A 62 -16.78 6.51 -7.61
CA ASN A 62 -15.85 7.36 -8.35
C ASN A 62 -14.50 6.69 -8.67
N VAL A 63 -14.21 5.54 -8.05
CA VAL A 63 -12.91 4.85 -8.22
C VAL A 63 -13.13 3.40 -8.62
N ILE A 64 -13.63 2.56 -7.71
CA ILE A 64 -13.67 1.11 -7.89
C ILE A 64 -14.57 0.71 -9.06
N GLN A 65 -15.82 1.17 -9.08
CA GLN A 65 -16.77 0.80 -10.14
C GLN A 65 -16.32 1.34 -11.53
N PRO A 66 -16.02 2.64 -11.70
CA PRO A 66 -15.59 3.16 -13.01
C PRO A 66 -14.31 2.48 -13.54
N PHE A 67 -13.37 2.12 -12.65
CA PHE A 67 -12.13 1.48 -13.07
C PHE A 67 -12.37 0.01 -13.47
N LEU A 68 -13.26 -0.72 -12.76
CA LEU A 68 -13.66 -2.07 -13.15
C LEU A 68 -14.46 -2.11 -14.45
N GLU A 69 -15.29 -1.09 -14.71
CA GLU A 69 -16.04 -0.95 -15.96
C GLU A 69 -15.12 -0.68 -17.15
N ASN A 70 -14.10 0.16 -16.96
CA ASN A 70 -13.09 0.44 -18.00
C ASN A 70 -12.11 -0.72 -18.21
N ASN A 71 -11.65 -1.37 -17.14
CA ASN A 71 -10.73 -2.49 -17.20
C ASN A 71 -11.16 -3.61 -16.22
N PRO A 72 -11.81 -4.67 -16.72
CA PRO A 72 -12.33 -5.75 -15.89
C PRO A 72 -11.23 -6.61 -15.25
N PHE A 73 -9.97 -6.50 -15.67
CA PHE A 73 -8.84 -7.24 -15.09
C PHE A 73 -8.20 -6.52 -13.89
N THR A 74 -8.67 -5.31 -13.56
CA THR A 74 -8.17 -4.54 -12.42
C THR A 74 -8.37 -5.30 -11.10
N THR A 75 -7.31 -5.37 -10.30
CA THR A 75 -7.33 -5.85 -8.91
C THR A 75 -7.12 -4.68 -7.96
N PHE A 76 -7.98 -4.51 -6.97
CA PHE A 76 -7.84 -3.49 -5.93
C PHE A 76 -7.22 -4.07 -4.66
N TRP A 77 -6.27 -3.33 -4.11
CA TRP A 77 -5.62 -3.58 -2.82
C TRP A 77 -6.04 -2.49 -1.85
N LEU A 78 -7.04 -2.82 -1.02
CA LEU A 78 -7.64 -1.90 -0.05
C LEU A 78 -6.81 -1.90 1.24
N MET A 79 -6.09 -0.80 1.45
CA MET A 79 -5.19 -0.63 2.58
C MET A 79 -5.94 -0.28 3.85
N ASP A 80 -5.67 -1.06 4.90
CA ASP A 80 -6.07 -0.80 6.27
C ASP A 80 -4.98 -0.03 6.99
N LEU A 81 -5.22 1.26 7.22
CA LEU A 81 -4.34 2.20 7.91
C LEU A 81 -4.63 2.25 9.43
N THR A 82 -5.34 1.27 10.00
CA THR A 82 -5.72 1.33 11.43
C THR A 82 -4.51 1.40 12.37
N ALA A 83 -3.39 0.75 12.01
CA ALA A 83 -2.20 0.69 12.84
C ALA A 83 -1.49 2.05 12.97
N TRP A 84 -1.69 2.95 12.00
CA TRP A 84 -1.18 4.33 12.04
C TRP A 84 -1.72 5.14 13.22
N PHE A 85 -2.77 4.67 13.91
CA PHE A 85 -3.24 5.30 15.15
C PHE A 85 -2.17 5.40 16.23
N ALA A 86 -1.18 4.48 16.23
CA ALA A 86 -0.07 4.51 17.16
C ALA A 86 0.76 5.79 17.06
N PHE A 87 0.76 6.46 15.91
CA PHE A 87 1.53 7.68 15.65
C PHE A 87 0.84 8.96 16.14
N VAL A 88 -0.44 8.89 16.52
CA VAL A 88 -1.24 10.06 16.89
C VAL A 88 -1.91 9.93 18.25
N SER A 89 -1.80 8.77 18.89
CA SER A 89 -2.39 8.51 20.21
C SER A 89 -1.55 7.51 21.01
N PRO A 90 -1.21 7.79 22.28
CA PRO A 90 -0.53 6.85 23.17
C PRO A 90 -1.30 5.55 23.42
N LYS A 91 -2.63 5.56 23.19
CA LYS A 91 -3.49 4.37 23.27
C LYS A 91 -3.51 3.55 21.96
N GLY A 92 -2.79 3.99 20.93
CA GLY A 92 -2.71 3.30 19.65
C GLY A 92 -1.76 2.10 19.72
N SER A 93 -1.79 1.26 18.69
CA SER A 93 -0.88 0.12 18.58
C SER A 93 -0.63 -0.22 17.12
N VAL A 94 0.62 -0.52 16.78
CA VAL A 94 1.01 -1.00 15.44
C VAL A 94 0.48 -2.40 15.13
N LYS A 95 0.02 -3.15 16.14
CA LYS A 95 -0.61 -4.45 15.96
C LYS A 95 -2.11 -4.36 15.68
N LYS A 96 -2.68 -3.15 15.70
CA LYS A 96 -4.12 -2.97 15.56
C LYS A 96 -4.51 -2.97 14.08
N HIS A 97 -5.48 -3.80 13.76
CA HIS A 97 -6.15 -3.81 12.46
C HIS A 97 -7.67 -3.72 12.63
N SER A 98 -8.34 -3.46 11.53
CA SER A 98 -9.79 -3.44 11.42
C SER A 98 -10.30 -4.84 11.03
N CYS A 99 -11.38 -5.29 11.68
CA CYS A 99 -12.08 -6.50 11.25
C CYS A 99 -12.65 -6.38 9.83
N PHE A 100 -12.82 -5.16 9.29
CA PHE A 100 -13.23 -4.99 7.90
C PHE A 100 -12.18 -5.50 6.92
N SER A 101 -10.89 -5.44 7.28
CA SER A 101 -9.83 -6.06 6.48
C SER A 101 -9.95 -7.59 6.46
N GLU A 102 -10.30 -8.20 7.61
CA GLU A 102 -10.60 -9.65 7.68
C GLU A 102 -11.79 -10.02 6.79
N MET A 103 -12.88 -9.27 6.90
CA MET A 103 -14.07 -9.49 6.06
C MET A 103 -13.77 -9.39 4.55
N ILE A 104 -12.91 -8.46 4.15
CA ILE A 104 -12.48 -8.34 2.74
C ILE A 104 -11.68 -9.57 2.32
N SER A 105 -10.73 -10.02 3.15
CA SER A 105 -9.92 -11.22 2.87
C SER A 105 -10.75 -12.50 2.80
N ASP A 106 -11.76 -12.65 3.66
CA ASP A 106 -12.61 -13.85 3.72
C ASP A 106 -13.58 -13.98 2.54
N PHE A 107 -13.86 -12.86 1.85
CA PHE A 107 -14.87 -12.81 0.79
C PHE A 107 -14.46 -13.56 -0.51
N LYS A 108 -13.22 -14.07 -0.61
CA LYS A 108 -12.70 -14.84 -1.76
C LYS A 108 -12.95 -14.20 -3.15
N ASN A 109 -13.04 -12.87 -3.22
CA ASN A 109 -13.08 -12.16 -4.51
C ASN A 109 -11.66 -11.83 -4.94
N GLU A 110 -11.21 -12.40 -6.06
CA GLU A 110 -9.86 -12.23 -6.57
C GLU A 110 -9.52 -10.79 -6.96
N LYS A 111 -10.54 -9.97 -7.27
CA LYS A 111 -10.39 -8.56 -7.69
C LYS A 111 -10.32 -7.59 -6.53
N ILE A 112 -10.71 -7.97 -5.32
CA ILE A 112 -10.68 -7.08 -4.15
C ILE A 112 -9.91 -7.78 -3.03
N LYS A 113 -8.73 -7.25 -2.74
CA LYS A 113 -7.82 -7.75 -1.71
C LYS A 113 -7.65 -6.70 -0.63
N SER A 114 -7.24 -7.14 0.56
CA SER A 114 -6.88 -6.24 1.64
C SER A 114 -5.41 -6.40 2.02
N ILE A 115 -4.78 -5.28 2.36
CA ILE A 115 -3.44 -5.21 2.91
C ILE A 115 -3.50 -4.37 4.18
N ARG A 116 -2.80 -4.78 5.24
CA ARG A 116 -2.86 -4.14 6.55
C ARG A 116 -1.55 -3.45 6.88
N SER A 117 -1.61 -2.20 7.32
CA SER A 117 -0.45 -1.49 7.86
C SER A 117 0.15 -2.23 9.06
N SER A 118 -0.66 -2.96 9.83
CA SER A 118 -0.19 -3.75 10.96
C SER A 118 0.77 -4.86 10.55
N ASP A 119 0.48 -5.56 9.46
CA ASP A 119 1.33 -6.65 8.96
C ASP A 119 2.67 -6.07 8.48
N ILE A 120 2.61 -4.92 7.80
CA ILE A 120 3.78 -4.22 7.28
C ILE A 120 4.66 -3.70 8.41
N PHE A 121 4.08 -3.12 9.46
CA PHE A 121 4.82 -2.68 10.66
C PHE A 121 5.39 -3.84 11.46
N GLU A 122 4.67 -4.97 11.52
CA GLU A 122 5.18 -6.19 12.13
C GLU A 122 6.39 -6.74 11.35
N GLU A 123 6.33 -6.74 10.02
CA GLU A 123 7.44 -7.12 9.15
C GLU A 123 8.65 -6.21 9.35
N MET A 124 8.47 -4.88 9.34
CA MET A 124 9.53 -3.91 9.68
C MET A 124 10.19 -4.21 11.03
N SER A 125 9.39 -4.66 12.02
CA SER A 125 9.89 -4.96 13.37
C SER A 125 10.66 -6.27 13.45
N LYS A 126 10.45 -7.19 12.50
CA LYS A 126 11.04 -8.54 12.48
C LYS A 126 12.22 -8.67 11.52
N LEU A 127 12.49 -7.65 10.69
CA LEU A 127 13.63 -7.67 9.78
C LEU A 127 14.94 -7.84 10.55
N SER A 128 15.64 -8.93 10.27
CA SER A 128 16.88 -9.35 10.94
C SER A 128 18.09 -9.37 10.01
N ASP A 129 17.87 -9.26 8.71
CA ASP A 129 18.95 -9.29 7.72
C ASP A 129 19.78 -8.00 7.78
N PRO A 130 21.09 -8.06 8.11
CA PRO A 130 21.92 -6.88 8.27
C PRO A 130 22.05 -6.01 7.01
N TYR A 131 22.02 -6.63 5.83
CA TYR A 131 22.09 -5.91 4.55
C TYR A 131 20.82 -5.11 4.32
N ILE A 132 19.64 -5.72 4.54
CA ILE A 132 18.35 -5.03 4.42
C ILE A 132 18.21 -3.92 5.45
N ILE A 133 18.58 -4.19 6.70
CA ILE A 133 18.54 -3.19 7.76
C ILE A 133 19.39 -1.98 7.39
N THR A 134 20.63 -2.20 6.94
CA THR A 134 21.54 -1.12 6.54
C THR A 134 20.95 -0.29 5.41
N ASN A 135 20.42 -0.97 4.38
CA ASN A 135 19.82 -0.30 3.24
C ASN A 135 18.59 0.50 3.66
N MET A 136 17.60 -0.12 4.29
CA MET A 136 16.37 0.56 4.73
C MET A 136 16.64 1.72 5.70
N THR A 137 17.62 1.57 6.60
CA THR A 137 18.06 2.66 7.49
C THR A 137 18.64 3.82 6.68
N SER A 138 19.46 3.54 5.67
CA SER A 138 19.99 4.55 4.75
C SER A 138 18.87 5.23 3.96
N LEU A 139 17.86 4.46 3.50
CA LEU A 139 16.73 4.98 2.73
C LEU A 139 16.00 6.07 3.50
N ILE A 140 15.52 5.76 4.71
CA ILE A 140 14.74 6.72 5.51
C ILE A 140 15.54 7.93 5.97
N ASN A 141 16.87 7.85 5.91
CA ASN A 141 17.73 8.95 6.29
C ASN A 141 17.95 10.00 5.19
N LYS A 142 17.43 9.77 3.97
CA LYS A 142 17.48 10.72 2.85
C LYS A 142 16.80 12.06 3.20
N LYS A 143 17.35 13.15 2.68
CA LYS A 143 16.94 14.52 3.01
C LYS A 143 15.47 14.79 2.67
N PHE A 144 14.99 14.41 1.49
CA PHE A 144 13.60 14.66 1.09
C PHE A 144 12.60 13.96 2.02
N ILE A 145 12.90 12.74 2.47
CA ILE A 145 12.08 11.99 3.42
C ILE A 145 12.03 12.72 4.76
N LYS A 146 13.18 13.13 5.31
CA LYS A 146 13.22 13.89 6.56
C LYS A 146 12.37 15.17 6.47
N ASN A 147 12.54 15.92 5.39
CA ASN A 147 11.87 17.19 5.17
C ASN A 147 10.34 17.05 4.98
N ALA A 148 9.86 15.93 4.42
CA ALA A 148 8.44 15.76 4.08
C ALA A 148 7.48 15.76 5.28
N SER A 149 7.97 15.52 6.51
CA SER A 149 7.17 15.61 7.75
C SER A 149 7.76 16.60 8.78
N GLU A 150 8.77 17.37 8.40
CA GLU A 150 9.44 18.36 9.26
C GLU A 150 8.58 19.58 9.61
N CYS A 151 7.38 19.73 9.05
CA CYS A 151 6.43 20.78 9.41
C CYS A 151 5.26 20.26 10.28
N HIS A 152 5.14 18.94 10.48
CA HIS A 152 4.06 18.37 11.29
C HIS A 152 4.17 18.75 12.75
N LEU A 153 3.07 19.19 13.38
CA LEU A 153 3.04 19.42 14.82
C LEU A 153 3.42 18.14 15.58
N GLU A 154 4.26 18.30 16.61
CA GLU A 154 4.69 17.18 17.43
C GLU A 154 3.49 16.51 18.12
N SER A 155 3.47 15.19 18.07
CA SER A 155 2.43 14.37 18.70
C SER A 155 2.68 14.13 20.19
N GLY A 156 3.93 14.33 20.65
CA GLY A 156 4.40 13.93 21.97
C GLY A 156 4.70 12.43 22.10
N ILE A 157 4.59 11.68 21.01
CA ILE A 157 4.83 10.22 20.96
C ILE A 157 6.18 9.99 20.31
N ARG A 158 7.06 9.23 20.95
CA ARG A 158 8.35 8.86 20.36
C ARG A 158 8.24 7.56 19.58
N VAL A 159 9.06 7.39 18.56
CA VAL A 159 9.09 6.15 17.76
C VAL A 159 9.32 4.90 18.63
N LYS A 160 10.16 4.99 19.65
CA LYS A 160 10.39 3.90 20.61
C LYS A 160 9.18 3.53 21.46
N ASP A 161 8.19 4.42 21.57
CA ASP A 161 6.93 4.13 22.28
C ASP A 161 5.98 3.31 21.38
N ILE A 162 6.23 3.29 20.07
CA ILE A 162 5.42 2.63 19.04
C ILE A 162 6.03 1.27 18.66
N PHE A 163 7.36 1.25 18.47
CA PHE A 163 8.13 0.08 18.07
C PHE A 163 9.08 -0.34 19.18
N HIS A 164 9.26 -1.65 19.36
CA HIS A 164 10.24 -2.18 20.32
C HIS A 164 11.66 -1.69 19.98
N GLU A 165 12.52 -1.49 20.99
CA GLU A 165 13.91 -1.05 20.80
C GLU A 165 14.74 -2.01 19.92
N GLY A 166 14.29 -3.26 19.80
CA GLY A 166 14.84 -4.26 18.87
C GLY A 166 14.54 -4.02 17.39
N CYS A 167 13.73 -3.01 17.02
CA CYS A 167 13.49 -2.66 15.62
C CYS A 167 14.69 -1.87 15.06
N LEU A 168 15.63 -2.59 14.44
CA LEU A 168 16.94 -2.07 14.04
C LEU A 168 16.88 -1.03 12.91
N ILE A 169 15.88 -1.10 12.03
CA ILE A 169 15.70 -0.15 10.92
C ILE A 169 15.40 1.26 11.44
N MET A 170 14.80 1.35 12.63
CA MET A 170 14.33 2.60 13.21
C MET A 170 15.28 3.18 14.27
N LYS A 171 16.46 2.57 14.45
CA LYS A 171 17.39 2.94 15.53
C LYS A 171 17.73 4.43 15.56
N ASP A 172 17.91 5.05 14.39
CA ASP A 172 18.26 6.48 14.26
C ASP A 172 17.06 7.39 14.54
N TRP A 173 15.84 6.83 14.57
CA TRP A 173 14.57 7.52 14.70
C TRP A 173 13.89 7.28 16.05
N HIS A 174 14.37 6.34 16.88
CA HIS A 174 13.74 5.94 18.15
C HIS A 174 13.35 7.11 19.06
N ASN A 175 14.21 8.11 19.19
CA ASN A 175 13.97 9.29 20.03
C ASN A 175 13.28 10.45 19.29
N LYS A 176 12.99 10.31 17.99
CA LYS A 176 12.27 11.33 17.22
C LYS A 176 10.76 11.23 17.47
N ASP A 177 10.08 12.37 17.41
CA ASP A 177 8.61 12.39 17.49
C ASP A 177 8.00 11.68 16.28
N ALA A 178 6.98 10.86 16.53
CA ALA A 178 6.32 10.03 15.53
C ALA A 178 5.72 10.85 14.38
N ALA A 179 5.19 12.05 14.65
CA ALA A 179 4.66 12.93 13.61
C ALA A 179 5.76 13.45 12.67
N ARG A 180 6.97 13.68 13.22
CA ARG A 180 8.17 14.09 12.48
C ARG A 180 8.89 12.92 11.79
N ALA A 181 8.52 11.70 12.14
CA ALA A 181 9.02 10.47 11.53
C ALA A 181 8.06 9.90 10.49
N TYR A 182 6.83 10.43 10.42
CA TYR A 182 5.74 9.91 9.58
C TYR A 182 6.16 9.58 8.15
N SER A 183 6.90 10.49 7.51
CA SER A 183 7.37 10.32 6.13
C SER A 183 8.28 9.10 5.94
N ALA A 184 9.13 8.79 6.91
CA ALA A 184 10.00 7.61 6.87
C ALA A 184 9.18 6.32 6.85
N PHE A 185 8.17 6.23 7.72
CA PHE A 185 7.28 5.08 7.79
C PHE A 185 6.40 4.97 6.54
N GLN A 186 5.91 6.10 6.01
CA GLN A 186 5.07 6.10 4.81
C GLN A 186 5.86 5.63 3.58
N TYR A 187 7.12 6.05 3.49
CA TYR A 187 8.05 5.62 2.44
C TYR A 187 8.32 4.11 2.51
N LEU A 188 8.74 3.61 3.67
CA LEU A 188 9.01 2.19 3.86
C LEU A 188 7.74 1.33 3.68
N GLU A 189 6.59 1.81 4.14
CA GLU A 189 5.30 1.14 3.92
C GLU A 189 5.03 0.99 2.41
N GLY A 190 5.28 2.03 1.61
CA GLY A 190 5.16 1.94 0.15
C GLY A 190 6.05 0.87 -0.47
N CYS A 191 7.33 0.82 -0.06
CA CYS A 191 8.26 -0.20 -0.54
C CYS A 191 7.79 -1.63 -0.19
N LEU A 192 7.36 -1.85 1.05
CA LEU A 192 6.93 -3.17 1.52
C LEU A 192 5.55 -3.58 0.96
N ILE A 193 4.67 -2.63 0.66
CA ILE A 193 3.42 -2.91 -0.08
C ILE A 193 3.76 -3.49 -1.47
N VAL A 194 4.70 -2.87 -2.19
CA VAL A 194 5.14 -3.34 -3.51
C VAL A 194 5.68 -4.77 -3.41
N GLU A 195 6.58 -5.02 -2.46
CA GLU A 195 7.15 -6.35 -2.23
C GLU A 195 6.07 -7.39 -1.86
N LYS A 196 5.14 -7.05 -0.97
CA LYS A 196 4.06 -7.96 -0.56
C LYS A 196 3.14 -8.33 -1.72
N ILE A 197 2.78 -7.36 -2.56
CA ILE A 197 1.97 -7.62 -3.76
C ILE A 197 2.75 -8.48 -4.75
N LEU A 198 4.01 -8.16 -4.99
CA LEU A 198 4.91 -8.92 -5.85
C LEU A 198 4.98 -10.39 -5.42
N ASN A 199 5.32 -10.65 -4.16
CA ASN A 199 5.42 -12.01 -3.61
C ASN A 199 4.10 -12.76 -3.78
N SER A 200 2.95 -12.10 -3.56
CA SER A 200 1.64 -12.73 -3.74
C SER A 200 1.35 -13.15 -5.19
N LYS A 201 1.90 -12.42 -6.18
CA LYS A 201 1.71 -12.70 -7.60
C LYS A 201 2.67 -13.77 -8.09
N ILE A 202 3.94 -13.70 -7.67
CA ILE A 202 4.96 -14.68 -8.03
C ILE A 202 4.61 -16.06 -7.46
N CYS A 203 4.19 -16.14 -6.20
CA CYS A 203 3.81 -17.44 -5.59
C CYS A 203 2.61 -18.10 -6.28
N SER A 204 1.84 -17.36 -7.09
CA SER A 204 0.75 -17.90 -7.92
C SER A 204 1.14 -18.19 -9.36
N ALA A 205 2.35 -17.81 -9.78
CA ALA A 205 2.82 -17.95 -11.16
C ALA A 205 3.54 -19.29 -11.38
N GLU A 206 3.61 -19.72 -12.63
CA GLU A 206 4.46 -20.85 -13.01
C GLU A 206 5.94 -20.49 -12.83
N PRO A 207 6.75 -21.40 -12.25
CA PRO A 207 8.20 -21.22 -12.13
C PRO A 207 8.84 -20.84 -13.47
N CYS A 208 9.87 -20.00 -13.43
CA CYS A 208 10.71 -19.66 -14.58
C CYS A 208 10.06 -18.84 -15.72
N SER A 209 8.88 -18.26 -15.51
CA SER A 209 8.23 -17.39 -16.51
C SER A 209 8.67 -15.91 -16.40
N TYR A 210 8.64 -15.19 -17.52
CA TYR A 210 8.68 -13.71 -17.51
C TYR A 210 7.44 -13.18 -16.82
N GLN A 211 7.62 -12.29 -15.85
CA GLN A 211 6.53 -11.67 -15.11
C GLN A 211 6.55 -10.16 -15.35
N GLU A 212 5.42 -9.61 -15.78
CA GLU A 212 5.18 -8.16 -15.81
C GLU A 212 4.10 -7.82 -14.79
N ILE A 213 4.43 -6.94 -13.85
CA ILE A 213 3.54 -6.56 -12.76
C ILE A 213 3.35 -5.06 -12.78
N ASN A 214 2.09 -4.65 -12.92
CA ASN A 214 1.69 -3.25 -12.97
C ASN A 214 0.99 -2.86 -11.67
N LEU A 215 1.55 -1.88 -10.98
CA LEU A 215 1.02 -1.31 -9.74
C LEU A 215 0.61 0.15 -9.97
N ALA A 216 -0.56 0.53 -9.49
CA ALA A 216 -1.06 1.90 -9.53
C ALA A 216 -1.45 2.37 -8.12
N PHE A 217 -0.62 3.22 -7.53
CA PHE A 217 -0.94 3.89 -6.27
C PHE A 217 -1.86 5.07 -6.55
N VAL A 218 -3.15 4.94 -6.24
CA VAL A 218 -4.14 6.00 -6.40
C VAL A 218 -4.32 6.66 -5.03
N LEU A 219 -3.55 7.73 -4.82
CA LEU A 219 -3.31 8.34 -3.51
C LEU A 219 -4.12 9.62 -3.32
N PRO A 220 -4.78 9.80 -2.16
CA PRO A 220 -5.56 11.00 -1.90
C PRO A 220 -4.67 12.22 -1.62
N ASN A 221 -5.02 13.37 -2.20
CA ASN A 221 -4.36 14.69 -2.11
C ASN A 221 -2.85 14.66 -2.43
N ASP A 222 -2.04 15.07 -1.46
CA ASP A 222 -0.63 15.35 -1.56
C ASP A 222 0.23 14.20 -1.01
N GLU A 223 -0.36 13.03 -0.76
CA GLU A 223 0.30 11.88 -0.16
C GLU A 223 1.40 11.29 -1.05
N ILE A 224 1.35 11.58 -2.35
CA ILE A 224 2.43 11.35 -3.30
C ILE A 224 3.76 12.00 -2.88
N LYS A 225 3.72 13.08 -2.09
CA LYS A 225 4.92 13.80 -1.61
C LYS A 225 5.87 12.92 -0.81
N TYR A 226 5.38 11.84 -0.21
CA TYR A 226 6.22 10.93 0.57
C TYR A 226 7.09 10.05 -0.33
N TYR A 227 6.70 9.84 -1.58
CA TYR A 227 7.39 8.98 -2.56
C TYR A 227 8.15 9.78 -3.62
N LEU A 228 7.73 11.03 -3.84
CA LEU A 228 8.28 11.90 -4.87
C LEU A 228 9.69 12.37 -4.53
N ASP A 229 10.67 11.94 -5.32
CA ASP A 229 12.04 12.44 -5.28
C ASP A 229 12.54 12.75 -6.69
N SER A 230 13.20 13.90 -6.84
CA SER A 230 13.76 14.36 -8.10
C SER A 230 14.92 13.49 -8.62
N GLU A 231 15.57 12.70 -7.76
CA GLU A 231 16.73 11.87 -8.12
C GLU A 231 16.37 10.42 -8.46
N GLY A 232 15.07 10.10 -8.53
CA GLY A 232 14.58 8.74 -8.79
C GLY A 232 14.93 7.75 -7.67
N SER A 233 15.09 8.22 -6.43
CA SER A 233 15.42 7.36 -5.29
C SER A 233 14.45 6.20 -5.11
N PHE A 234 13.15 6.43 -5.24
CA PHE A 234 12.15 5.38 -5.02
C PHE A 234 12.33 4.20 -5.98
N GLN A 235 12.60 4.48 -7.26
CA GLN A 235 12.88 3.43 -8.26
C GLN A 235 14.12 2.61 -7.89
N LYS A 236 15.22 3.28 -7.53
CA LYS A 236 16.48 2.61 -7.13
C LYS A 236 16.29 1.76 -5.87
N ASP A 237 15.50 2.27 -4.93
CA ASP A 237 15.22 1.60 -3.67
C ASP A 237 14.33 0.37 -3.87
N LEU A 238 13.29 0.49 -4.71
CA LEU A 238 12.48 -0.66 -5.13
C LEU A 238 13.32 -1.69 -5.87
N GLN A 239 14.16 -1.27 -6.82
CA GLN A 239 15.05 -2.17 -7.56
C GLN A 239 15.88 -3.02 -6.60
N LEU A 240 16.47 -2.41 -5.57
CA LEU A 240 17.28 -3.11 -4.57
C LEU A 240 16.48 -4.15 -3.77
N ILE A 241 15.29 -3.78 -3.29
CA ILE A 241 14.42 -4.67 -2.51
C ILE A 241 13.95 -5.83 -3.39
N ILE A 242 13.46 -5.51 -4.60
CA ILE A 242 12.86 -6.48 -5.50
C ILE A 242 13.88 -7.42 -6.13
N SER A 243 15.09 -6.96 -6.49
CA SER A 243 16.13 -7.84 -7.03
C SER A 243 16.48 -8.98 -6.05
N ARG A 244 16.48 -8.67 -4.75
CA ARG A 244 16.67 -9.69 -3.71
C ARG A 244 15.50 -10.66 -3.65
N SER A 245 14.27 -10.16 -3.53
CA SER A 245 13.08 -11.01 -3.37
C SER A 245 12.89 -11.90 -4.62
N SER A 246 13.17 -11.37 -5.80
CA SER A 246 13.16 -12.11 -7.06
C SER A 246 14.22 -13.21 -7.11
N SER A 247 15.42 -12.95 -6.59
CA SER A 247 16.49 -13.96 -6.47
C SER A 247 16.11 -15.10 -5.52
N ILE A 248 15.51 -14.78 -4.36
CA ILE A 248 15.01 -15.78 -3.40
C ILE A 248 13.91 -16.64 -4.01
N LEU A 249 13.06 -16.05 -4.85
CA LEU A 249 11.95 -16.73 -5.51
C LEU A 249 12.34 -17.44 -6.81
N GLY A 250 13.61 -17.36 -7.24
CA GLY A 250 14.11 -18.06 -8.43
C GLY A 250 13.54 -17.54 -9.75
N LEU A 251 13.21 -16.25 -9.83
CA LEU A 251 12.74 -15.64 -11.08
C LEU A 251 13.90 -15.41 -12.06
N HIS A 252 13.66 -15.65 -13.36
CA HIS A 252 14.63 -15.30 -14.41
C HIS A 252 14.49 -13.86 -14.89
N ARG A 253 13.26 -13.35 -15.02
CA ARG A 253 13.00 -12.01 -15.51
C ARG A 253 11.73 -11.41 -14.94
N LEU A 254 11.82 -10.19 -14.43
CA LEU A 254 10.72 -9.45 -13.84
C LEU A 254 10.74 -8.01 -14.35
N LYS A 255 9.59 -7.54 -14.85
CA LYS A 255 9.34 -6.13 -15.09
C LYS A 255 8.29 -5.62 -14.12
N LEU A 256 8.64 -4.62 -13.32
CA LEU A 256 7.76 -3.98 -12.36
C LEU A 256 7.51 -2.54 -12.78
N ASN A 257 6.27 -2.20 -13.09
CA ASN A 257 5.86 -0.83 -13.38
C ASN A 257 5.05 -0.29 -12.19
N VAL A 258 5.47 0.82 -11.61
CA VAL A 258 4.78 1.48 -10.48
C VAL A 258 4.40 2.90 -10.88
N CYS A 259 3.10 3.16 -10.96
CA CYS A 259 2.56 4.49 -11.24
C CYS A 259 1.93 5.10 -9.99
N PHE A 260 2.18 6.39 -9.76
CA PHE A 260 1.52 7.18 -8.71
C PHE A 260 0.54 8.18 -9.32
N PHE A 261 -0.71 8.12 -8.87
CA PHE A 261 -1.81 9.00 -9.29
C PHE A 261 -2.37 9.74 -8.07
N PRO A 262 -2.04 11.02 -7.86
CA PRO A 262 -2.63 11.81 -6.80
C PRO A 262 -4.05 12.24 -7.21
N PHE A 263 -5.01 12.27 -6.30
CA PHE A 263 -6.36 12.79 -6.59
C PHE A 263 -6.93 13.54 -5.39
N PRO A 264 -7.67 14.64 -5.55
CA PRO A 264 -8.37 15.27 -4.43
C PRO A 264 -9.54 14.36 -3.98
N TYR A 265 -9.66 14.04 -2.69
CA TYR A 265 -10.93 13.47 -2.21
C TYR A 265 -12.04 14.53 -2.39
N GLY A 266 -13.27 14.10 -2.70
CA GLY A 266 -14.36 15.02 -3.05
C GLY A 266 -14.60 16.15 -2.03
N ALA A 267 -15.44 17.13 -2.36
CA ALA A 267 -15.58 18.40 -1.61
C ALA A 267 -15.88 18.32 -0.10
N GLU A 268 -16.20 17.14 0.44
CA GLU A 268 -16.58 16.95 1.83
C GLU A 268 -15.56 16.10 2.61
N THR A 269 -15.30 16.50 3.87
CA THR A 269 -14.39 15.78 4.78
C THR A 269 -14.84 14.34 5.08
N ARG A 270 -16.11 14.00 4.84
CA ARG A 270 -16.64 12.64 4.99
C ARG A 270 -16.10 11.65 3.95
N HIS A 271 -15.62 12.13 2.80
CA HIS A 271 -15.05 11.30 1.75
C HIS A 271 -13.61 10.88 2.03
N ARG A 272 -12.93 11.52 2.99
CA ARG A 272 -11.53 11.21 3.33
C ARG A 272 -11.41 9.84 4.04
N PRO A 273 -10.48 8.96 3.62
CA PRO A 273 -10.32 7.62 4.22
C PRO A 273 -9.73 7.63 5.64
N TYR A 274 -8.94 8.65 5.99
CA TYR A 274 -8.25 8.78 7.28
C TYR A 274 -8.32 10.25 7.73
N ASN A 275 -8.66 10.54 9.01
CA ASN A 275 -8.58 11.86 9.68
C ASN A 275 -9.84 12.74 9.88
N ALA A 276 -11.08 12.25 9.77
CA ALA A 276 -12.23 13.04 10.25
C ALA A 276 -13.25 12.23 11.07
N PRO A 277 -13.83 12.81 12.15
CA PRO A 277 -14.99 12.23 12.82
C PRO A 277 -16.17 12.10 11.85
N SER A 278 -16.81 10.92 11.78
CA SER A 278 -18.14 10.76 11.18
C SER A 278 -18.80 9.47 11.63
N LYS A 279 -20.03 9.23 11.15
CA LYS A 279 -20.71 7.93 11.21
C LYS A 279 -19.83 6.84 10.58
N LYS A 280 -19.74 5.72 11.29
CA LYS A 280 -18.97 4.53 10.89
C LYS A 280 -19.93 3.53 10.25
N VAL A 281 -19.41 2.74 9.32
CA VAL A 281 -20.16 1.60 8.77
C VAL A 281 -20.39 0.56 9.88
N ASN A 282 -21.61 0.02 9.95
CA ASN A 282 -21.91 -1.07 10.87
C ASN A 282 -21.31 -2.37 10.32
N LYS A 283 -20.51 -3.07 11.14
CA LYS A 283 -19.89 -4.36 10.79
C LYS A 283 -20.88 -5.38 10.27
N LYS A 284 -22.13 -5.41 10.78
CA LYS A 284 -23.17 -6.33 10.34
C LYS A 284 -23.77 -5.99 8.97
N LEU A 285 -23.59 -4.76 8.51
CA LEU A 285 -24.18 -4.27 7.25
C LEU A 285 -23.17 -4.24 6.10
N PHE A 286 -21.88 -4.11 6.42
CA PHE A 286 -20.81 -4.09 5.43
C PHE A 286 -20.80 -5.37 4.59
N ASN A 287 -21.21 -5.24 3.33
CA ASN A 287 -21.23 -6.31 2.35
C ASN A 287 -20.40 -5.90 1.13
N LEU A 288 -19.91 -6.87 0.33
CA LEU A 288 -19.04 -6.52 -0.79
C LEU A 288 -19.75 -5.63 -1.81
N ASN A 289 -21.07 -5.76 -2.02
CA ASN A 289 -21.79 -4.87 -2.94
C ASN A 289 -21.67 -3.40 -2.53
N GLU A 290 -21.47 -3.10 -1.25
CA GLU A 290 -21.16 -1.73 -0.77
C GLU A 290 -19.74 -1.28 -1.17
N VAL A 291 -18.81 -2.20 -1.40
CA VAL A 291 -17.45 -1.93 -1.86
C VAL A 291 -17.38 -1.79 -3.39
N ILE A 292 -18.00 -2.73 -4.12
CA ILE A 292 -17.86 -2.84 -5.59
C ILE A 292 -18.99 -2.16 -6.37
N GLY A 293 -20.10 -1.78 -5.72
CA GLY A 293 -21.24 -1.12 -6.35
C GLY A 293 -22.06 -1.95 -7.31
N LYS A 294 -22.01 -3.29 -7.18
CA LYS A 294 -23.03 -4.12 -7.80
C LYS A 294 -24.34 -3.90 -7.07
N GLU A 295 -25.25 -3.19 -7.70
CA GLU A 295 -26.65 -3.16 -7.24
C GLU A 295 -27.12 -4.59 -7.01
N LYS A 296 -27.93 -4.80 -5.96
CA LYS A 296 -28.77 -5.99 -5.88
C LYS A 296 -29.68 -5.94 -7.11
N ASN A 297 -29.25 -6.52 -8.22
CA ASN A 297 -30.17 -6.91 -9.27
C ASN A 297 -31.14 -7.90 -8.63
N VAL A 298 -32.31 -7.36 -8.33
CA VAL A 298 -33.63 -7.99 -8.30
C VAL A 298 -33.57 -9.42 -8.83
N LEU A 299 -33.39 -10.38 -7.92
CA LEU A 299 -33.66 -11.80 -8.16
C LEU A 299 -35.14 -12.13 -7.90
N ASN A 300 -36.04 -11.17 -8.12
CA ASN A 300 -37.49 -11.34 -7.99
C ASN A 300 -38.18 -10.94 -9.30
N SER A 301 -37.90 -11.64 -10.41
CA SER A 301 -38.83 -11.72 -11.56
C SER A 301 -38.30 -12.60 -12.71
N ILE A 302 -37.90 -13.85 -12.46
CA ILE A 302 -37.98 -14.92 -13.48
C ILE A 302 -38.36 -16.21 -12.74
N ASP A 303 -39.57 -16.20 -12.19
CA ASP A 303 -40.37 -17.38 -11.87
C ASP A 303 -41.82 -16.97 -12.10
N ARG A 304 -42.15 -16.77 -13.38
CA ARG A 304 -43.49 -16.68 -13.99
C ARG A 304 -43.32 -16.29 -15.46
N LEU A 305 -43.03 -17.29 -16.28
CA LEU A 305 -43.70 -17.59 -17.55
C LEU A 305 -43.18 -18.94 -18.06
#